data_AF-A0A963QBG0-F1
#
_entry.id   AF-A0A963QBG0-F1
#
_cell.length_a   1.000
_cell.length_b   1.000
_cell.length_c   1.000
_cell.angle_alpha   90.00
_cell.angle_beta   90.00
_cell.angle_gamma   90.00
#
_symmetry.space_group_name_H-M   'P 1'
#
loop_
_entity.id
_entity.type
_entity.pdbx_description
1 polymer ?
#
loop_
_entity_poly.entity_id
_entity_poly.type
_entity_poly.pdbx_seq_one_letter_code
_entity_poly.pdbx_strand_id
1 'polypeptide(L)'
;FTPWFRECRRLIDAGFFGRVHGISFRLRPGDGQGPGAYLDRQPYFQTMPQLLVRETAVHFIDSFRYLLGEVRAVTARLRRLNPAIAAEDAGVILFEFDDNRCGLFDGNRLNDHVARNTRLTMGEMWLEGETGVMRLDGDA
;
A
#
# COMPACT_ATOMS: atom_id res chain seq x y z
N PHE A 1 6.83 -5.00 -12.49
CA PHE A 1 7.29 -4.39 -11.23
C PHE A 1 7.49 -2.90 -11.44
N THR A 2 6.87 -2.09 -10.60
CA THR A 2 7.02 -0.63 -10.61
C THR A 2 8.49 -0.24 -10.33
N PRO A 3 9.05 0.78 -11.01
CA PRO A 3 10.49 1.07 -10.97
C PRO A 3 11.02 1.36 -9.56
N TRP A 4 10.27 2.07 -8.74
CA TRP A 4 10.69 2.47 -7.40
C TRP A 4 10.96 1.28 -6.47
N PHE A 5 10.15 0.22 -6.48
CA PHE A 5 10.41 -0.96 -5.63
C PHE A 5 11.68 -1.72 -6.08
N ARG A 6 12.00 -1.70 -7.37
CA ARG A 6 13.27 -2.27 -7.86
C ARG A 6 14.46 -1.45 -7.38
N GLU A 7 14.33 -0.13 -7.36
CA GLU A 7 15.37 0.76 -6.86
C GLU A 7 15.55 0.63 -5.34
N CYS A 8 14.46 0.52 -4.59
CA CYS A 8 14.51 0.17 -3.16
C CYS A 8 15.30 -1.12 -2.94
N ARG A 9 14.99 -2.18 -3.69
CA ARG A 9 15.72 -3.45 -3.58
C ARG A 9 17.20 -3.28 -3.88
N ARG A 10 17.55 -2.58 -4.96
CA ARG A 10 18.94 -2.32 -5.33
C ARG A 10 19.72 -1.63 -4.21
N LEU A 11 19.10 -0.65 -3.54
CA LEU A 11 19.70 0.08 -2.43
C LEU A 11 19.81 -0.74 -1.14
N ILE A 12 18.82 -1.58 -0.85
CA ILE A 12 18.90 -2.56 0.24
C ILE A 12 20.09 -3.50 -0.02
N ASP A 13 20.21 -4.04 -1.23
CA ASP A 13 21.29 -4.97 -1.61
C ASP A 13 22.67 -4.31 -1.59
N ALA A 14 22.73 -3.01 -1.88
CA ALA A 14 23.95 -2.22 -1.77
C ALA A 14 24.31 -1.84 -0.32
N GLY A 15 23.49 -2.20 0.68
CA GLY A 15 23.72 -1.88 2.09
C GLY A 15 23.46 -0.41 2.45
N PHE A 16 22.80 0.37 1.59
CA PHE A 16 22.63 1.82 1.76
C PHE A 16 21.91 2.18 3.07
N PHE A 17 20.93 1.38 3.48
CA PHE A 17 20.10 1.63 4.66
C PHE A 17 20.68 1.07 5.96
N GLY A 18 21.84 0.37 5.91
CA GLY A 18 22.23 -0.52 7.01
C GLY A 18 21.17 -1.59 7.23
N ARG A 19 20.82 -1.88 8.49
CA ARG A 19 19.63 -2.69 8.77
C ARG A 19 18.35 -1.90 8.50
N VAL A 20 17.49 -2.44 7.64
CA VAL A 20 16.14 -1.90 7.43
C VAL A 20 15.31 -2.14 8.69
N HIS A 21 14.60 -1.13 9.17
CA HIS A 21 13.69 -1.20 10.32
C HIS A 21 12.26 -1.52 9.87
N GLY A 22 11.81 -0.93 8.76
CA GLY A 22 10.47 -1.16 8.27
C GLY A 22 10.11 -0.39 7.01
N ILE A 23 8.89 -0.63 6.57
CA ILE A 23 8.28 0.02 5.41
C ILE A 23 6.87 0.47 5.75
N SER A 24 6.46 1.64 5.28
CA SER A 24 5.07 2.07 5.34
C SER A 24 4.59 2.58 3.98
N PHE A 25 3.34 2.28 3.64
CA PHE A 25 2.69 2.78 2.44
C PHE A 25 1.31 3.32 2.78
N ARG A 26 1.03 4.55 2.34
CA ARG A 26 -0.25 5.22 2.51
C ARG A 26 -0.93 5.41 1.16
N LEU A 27 -1.94 4.59 0.90
CA LEU A 27 -2.66 4.50 -0.38
C LEU A 27 -3.89 5.42 -0.37
N ARG A 28 -3.99 6.37 -1.32
CA ARG A 28 -5.04 7.40 -1.42
C ARG A 28 -5.46 7.68 -2.88
N PRO A 29 -6.10 6.74 -3.58
CA PRO A 29 -6.45 6.89 -5.00
C PRO A 29 -7.67 7.76 -5.27
N GLY A 30 -8.56 7.95 -4.28
CA GLY A 30 -9.74 8.81 -4.37
C GLY A 30 -10.88 8.35 -5.27
N ASP A 31 -10.84 7.11 -5.79
CA ASP A 31 -11.83 6.60 -6.75
C ASP A 31 -13.00 5.83 -6.10
N GLY A 32 -13.03 5.76 -4.78
CA GLY A 32 -13.98 4.97 -4.00
C GLY A 32 -15.19 5.73 -3.43
N GLN A 33 -15.34 7.02 -3.71
CA GLN A 33 -16.38 7.84 -3.08
C GLN A 33 -17.73 7.80 -3.82
N GLY A 34 -18.83 7.77 -3.04
CA GLY A 34 -20.18 7.96 -3.55
C GLY A 34 -20.76 6.78 -4.34
N PRO A 35 -22.01 6.91 -4.82
CA PRO A 35 -22.69 5.83 -5.55
C PRO A 35 -22.09 5.55 -6.93
N GLY A 36 -21.33 6.50 -7.48
CA GLY A 36 -20.62 6.36 -8.76
C GLY A 36 -19.28 5.64 -8.68
N ALA A 37 -18.83 5.23 -7.48
CA ALA A 37 -17.52 4.62 -7.28
C ALA A 37 -17.28 3.46 -8.26
N TYR A 38 -16.14 3.50 -8.95
CA TYR A 38 -15.65 2.49 -9.91
C TYR A 38 -16.46 2.31 -11.20
N LEU A 39 -17.61 2.97 -11.41
CA LEU A 39 -18.48 2.74 -12.57
C LEU A 39 -17.83 3.07 -13.91
N ASP A 40 -16.93 4.06 -13.96
CA ASP A 40 -16.28 4.47 -15.21
C ASP A 40 -15.16 3.51 -15.65
N ARG A 41 -14.82 2.50 -14.84
CA ARG A 41 -13.64 1.64 -15.06
C ARG A 41 -13.90 0.17 -14.78
N GLN A 42 -14.24 -0.14 -13.54
CA GLN A 42 -14.39 -1.51 -13.03
C GLN A 42 -15.70 -1.60 -12.22
N PRO A 43 -16.87 -1.51 -12.89
CA PRO A 43 -18.17 -1.49 -12.21
C PRO A 43 -18.39 -2.67 -11.25
N TYR A 44 -17.82 -3.83 -11.58
CA TYR A 44 -17.93 -5.05 -10.79
C TYR A 44 -17.33 -4.90 -9.38
N PHE A 45 -16.44 -3.93 -9.13
CA PHE A 45 -15.92 -3.64 -7.79
C PHE A 45 -17.02 -3.29 -6.78
N GLN A 46 -18.15 -2.73 -7.22
CA GLN A 46 -19.26 -2.43 -6.30
C GLN A 46 -19.87 -3.69 -5.68
N THR A 47 -19.92 -4.80 -6.43
CA THR A 47 -20.60 -6.03 -6.00
C THR A 47 -19.65 -7.12 -5.51
N MET A 48 -18.33 -6.93 -5.68
CA MET A 48 -17.34 -7.88 -5.17
C MET A 48 -17.41 -8.00 -3.64
N PRO A 49 -17.33 -9.22 -3.08
CA PRO A 49 -17.41 -9.44 -1.63
C PRO A 49 -16.10 -9.14 -0.88
N GLN A 50 -14.99 -8.95 -1.60
CA GLN A 50 -13.66 -8.62 -1.09
C GLN A 50 -13.00 -7.66 -2.07
N LEU A 51 -12.42 -6.56 -1.60
CA LEU A 51 -11.93 -5.50 -2.49
C LEU A 51 -10.55 -4.98 -2.09
N LEU A 52 -10.42 -4.09 -1.09
CA LEU A 52 -9.17 -3.41 -0.79
C LEU A 52 -8.00 -4.38 -0.62
N VAL A 53 -8.17 -5.46 0.15
CA VAL A 53 -7.06 -6.40 0.38
C VAL A 53 -6.79 -7.23 -0.86
N ARG A 54 -7.87 -7.78 -1.44
CA ARG A 54 -7.81 -8.75 -2.54
C ARG A 54 -7.29 -8.15 -3.84
N GLU A 55 -7.74 -6.95 -4.18
CA GLU A 55 -7.45 -6.30 -5.47
C GLU A 55 -6.36 -5.24 -5.38
N THR A 56 -6.02 -4.76 -4.18
CA THR A 56 -5.05 -3.67 -4.03
C THR A 56 -3.91 -4.01 -3.08
N ALA A 57 -4.22 -4.34 -1.82
CA ALA A 57 -3.17 -4.59 -0.83
C ALA A 57 -2.31 -5.81 -1.20
N VAL A 58 -2.84 -6.79 -1.95
CA VAL A 58 -2.07 -7.95 -2.43
C VAL A 58 -0.77 -7.56 -3.15
N HIS A 59 -0.79 -6.48 -3.93
CA HIS A 59 0.38 -5.99 -4.65
C HIS A 59 1.41 -5.34 -3.71
N PHE A 60 0.94 -4.66 -2.66
CA PHE A 60 1.81 -4.10 -1.62
C PHE A 60 2.35 -5.18 -0.68
N ILE A 61 1.55 -6.19 -0.35
CA ILE A 61 1.99 -7.37 0.41
C ILE A 61 3.12 -8.07 -0.34
N ASP A 62 2.97 -8.30 -1.65
CA ASP A 62 4.02 -8.88 -2.48
C ASP A 62 5.28 -8.00 -2.52
N SER A 63 5.11 -6.68 -2.69
CA SER A 63 6.23 -5.73 -2.69
C SER A 63 6.95 -5.67 -1.34
N PHE A 64 6.22 -5.72 -0.22
CA PHE A 64 6.80 -5.76 1.12
C PHE A 64 7.55 -7.07 1.34
N ARG A 65 7.01 -8.20 0.87
CA ARG A 65 7.70 -9.50 0.92
C ARG A 65 8.98 -9.50 0.10
N TYR A 66 8.95 -8.92 -1.08
CA TYR A 66 10.12 -8.77 -1.94
C TYR A 66 11.25 -7.95 -1.29
N LEU A 67 10.89 -6.89 -0.55
CA LEU A 67 11.87 -6.00 0.09
C LEU A 67 12.35 -6.52 1.44
N LEU A 68 11.45 -7.07 2.27
CA LEU A 68 11.73 -7.38 3.67
C LEU A 68 11.80 -8.89 3.97
N GLY A 69 11.38 -9.75 3.04
CA GLY A 69 11.30 -11.20 3.24
C GLY A 69 9.89 -11.66 3.64
N GLU A 70 9.75 -12.89 4.12
CA GLU A 70 8.43 -13.47 4.38
C GLU A 70 7.74 -12.89 5.62
N VAL A 71 6.42 -12.66 5.49
CA VAL A 71 5.57 -12.18 6.59
C VAL A 71 5.32 -13.33 7.57
N ARG A 72 5.43 -13.04 8.87
CA ARG A 72 5.22 -14.00 9.97
C ARG A 72 3.91 -13.81 10.71
N ALA A 73 3.49 -12.57 10.89
CA ALA A 73 2.20 -12.25 11.50
C ALA A 73 1.57 -11.02 10.86
N VAL A 74 0.24 -10.94 11.00
CA VAL A 74 -0.57 -9.83 10.47
C VAL A 74 -1.58 -9.40 11.51
N THR A 75 -1.61 -8.10 11.79
CA THR A 75 -2.71 -7.47 12.53
C THR A 75 -3.43 -6.51 11.58
N ALA A 76 -4.74 -6.68 11.39
CA ALA A 76 -5.50 -5.88 10.44
C ALA A 76 -6.80 -5.33 11.02
N ARG A 77 -7.14 -4.10 10.64
CA ARG A 77 -8.47 -3.51 10.84
C ARG A 77 -9.02 -3.06 9.50
N LEU A 78 -9.96 -3.83 8.96
CA LEU A 78 -10.64 -3.56 7.69
C LEU A 78 -12.00 -2.93 7.95
N ARG A 79 -12.41 -2.05 7.05
CA ARG A 79 -13.65 -1.27 7.13
C ARG A 79 -14.25 -1.09 5.75
N ARG A 80 -15.57 -1.08 5.70
CA ARG A 80 -16.34 -0.57 4.56
C ARG A 80 -16.88 0.80 4.95
N LEU A 81 -16.49 1.82 4.20
CA LEU A 81 -16.91 3.21 4.41
C LEU A 81 -17.96 3.63 3.38
N ASN A 82 -17.81 3.26 2.12
CA ASN A 82 -18.80 3.54 1.09
C ASN A 82 -19.98 2.55 1.21
N PRO A 83 -21.21 3.01 1.50
CA PRO A 83 -22.37 2.12 1.60
C PRO A 83 -22.85 1.58 0.24
N ALA A 84 -22.38 2.14 -0.88
CA ALA A 84 -22.75 1.72 -2.23
C ALA A 84 -21.98 0.49 -2.74
N ILE A 85 -21.06 -0.06 -1.94
CA ILE A 85 -20.26 -1.25 -2.32
C ILE A 85 -20.46 -2.39 -1.32
N ALA A 86 -20.10 -3.61 -1.72
CA ALA A 86 -20.26 -4.79 -0.87
C ALA A 86 -19.08 -5.03 0.10
N ALA A 87 -17.85 -4.65 -0.28
CA ALA A 87 -16.60 -5.03 0.39
C ALA A 87 -15.92 -3.89 1.17
N GLU A 88 -14.80 -4.23 1.81
CA GLU A 88 -13.93 -3.27 2.49
C GLU A 88 -13.16 -2.37 1.50
N ASP A 89 -13.15 -1.06 1.76
CA ASP A 89 -12.52 -0.01 0.95
C ASP A 89 -11.52 0.85 1.75
N ALA A 90 -11.41 0.60 3.05
CA ALA A 90 -10.42 1.20 3.92
C ALA A 90 -9.88 0.18 4.93
N GLY A 91 -8.60 0.29 5.25
CA GLY A 91 -7.98 -0.62 6.20
C GLY A 91 -6.57 -0.23 6.59
N VAL A 92 -6.20 -0.60 7.81
CA VAL A 92 -4.82 -0.54 8.29
C VAL A 92 -4.35 -1.97 8.55
N ILE A 93 -3.19 -2.32 8.00
CA ILE A 93 -2.60 -3.65 8.11
C ILE A 93 -1.15 -3.50 8.56
N LEU A 94 -0.83 -4.09 9.70
CA LEU A 94 0.52 -4.23 10.22
C LEU A 94 1.04 -5.64 9.89
N PHE A 95 2.23 -5.70 9.32
CA PHE A 95 2.96 -6.92 8.98
C PHE A 95 4.19 -7.03 9.88
N GLU A 96 4.43 -8.23 10.39
CA GLU A 96 5.63 -8.56 11.16
C GLU A 96 6.50 -9.54 10.37
N PHE A 97 7.81 -9.36 10.38
CA PHE A 97 8.80 -10.18 9.69
C PHE A 97 9.76 -10.85 10.69
N ASP A 98 10.56 -11.83 10.24
CA ASP A 98 11.41 -12.69 11.09
C ASP A 98 12.41 -11.98 12.02
N ASP A 99 12.80 -10.75 11.71
CA ASP A 99 13.83 -10.00 12.43
C ASP A 99 13.28 -8.67 12.95
N ASN A 100 12.15 -8.68 13.67
CA ASN A 100 11.50 -7.50 14.28
C ASN A 100 11.22 -6.31 13.33
N ARG A 101 11.35 -6.52 12.02
CA ARG A 101 11.01 -5.53 11.00
C ARG A 101 9.50 -5.49 10.87
N CYS A 102 8.97 -4.32 10.55
CA CYS A 102 7.54 -4.14 10.38
C CYS A 102 7.18 -3.52 9.02
N GLY A 103 5.98 -3.85 8.55
CA GLY A 103 5.37 -3.25 7.38
C GLY A 103 4.03 -2.62 7.76
N LEU A 104 3.74 -1.43 7.28
CA LEU A 104 2.44 -0.79 7.47
C LEU A 104 1.79 -0.50 6.11
N PHE A 105 0.60 -1.04 5.90
CA PHE A 105 -0.27 -0.60 4.82
C PHE A 105 -1.45 0.17 5.41
N ASP A 106 -1.57 1.45 5.05
CA ASP A 106 -2.71 2.31 5.37
C ASP A 106 -3.45 2.61 4.06
N GLY A 107 -4.49 1.84 3.78
CA GLY A 107 -5.32 1.99 2.59
C GLY A 107 -6.62 2.72 2.86
N ASN A 108 -6.93 3.72 2.04
CA ASN A 108 -8.26 4.31 1.98
C ASN A 108 -8.56 4.73 0.55
N ARG A 109 -9.54 4.05 -0.09
CA ARG A 109 -9.90 4.32 -1.49
C ARG A 109 -10.78 5.54 -1.69
N LEU A 110 -11.42 6.06 -0.63
CA LEU A 110 -12.29 7.23 -0.70
C LEU A 110 -11.49 8.53 -0.70
N ASN A 111 -10.32 8.53 -0.07
CA ASN A 111 -9.50 9.73 0.09
C ASN A 111 -8.56 9.93 -1.10
N ASP A 112 -8.44 11.17 -1.54
CA ASP A 112 -7.47 11.62 -2.54
C ASP A 112 -6.07 11.84 -1.96
N HIS A 113 -5.06 11.67 -2.80
CA HIS A 113 -3.70 12.12 -2.57
C HIS A 113 -3.50 13.54 -3.09
N VAL A 114 -2.58 14.31 -2.51
CA VAL A 114 -2.22 15.67 -2.96
C VAL A 114 -1.41 15.70 -4.28
N ALA A 115 -1.25 14.55 -4.93
CA ALA A 115 -0.48 14.40 -6.17
C ALA A 115 -1.22 15.05 -7.35
N ARG A 116 -0.48 15.51 -8.36
CA ARG A 116 -1.07 15.99 -9.62
C ARG A 116 -1.78 14.86 -10.36
N ASN A 117 -1.24 13.65 -10.25
CA ASN A 117 -1.84 12.44 -10.80
C ASN A 117 -1.90 11.34 -9.75
N THR A 118 -3.06 11.19 -9.11
CA THR A 118 -3.33 10.16 -8.08
C THR A 118 -3.24 8.72 -8.60
N ARG A 119 -2.94 8.52 -9.88
CA ARG A 119 -2.81 7.20 -10.52
C ARG A 119 -1.36 6.80 -10.81
N LEU A 120 -0.39 7.67 -10.53
CA LEU A 120 1.02 7.37 -10.77
C LEU A 120 1.55 6.41 -9.71
N THR A 121 1.71 6.87 -8.48
CA THR A 121 2.10 6.04 -7.33
C THR A 121 0.91 5.64 -6.47
N MET A 122 -0.22 6.34 -6.61
CA MET A 122 -1.46 6.15 -5.83
C MET A 122 -1.33 6.46 -4.33
N GLY A 123 -0.20 7.04 -3.90
CA GLY A 123 0.08 7.23 -2.50
C GLY A 123 1.53 7.65 -2.25
N GLU A 124 1.98 7.38 -1.03
CA GLU A 124 3.32 7.73 -0.57
C GLU A 124 3.89 6.60 0.29
N MET A 125 5.22 6.47 0.31
CA MET A 125 5.92 5.37 0.97
C MET A 125 7.17 5.84 1.71
N TRP A 126 7.47 5.20 2.84
CA TRP A 126 8.74 5.29 3.54
C TRP A 126 9.36 3.91 3.65
N LEU A 127 10.64 3.82 3.32
CA LEU A 127 11.51 2.69 3.63
C LEU A 127 12.62 3.20 4.54
N GLU A 128 12.68 2.69 5.76
CA GLU A 128 13.49 3.25 6.83
C GLU A 128 14.51 2.23 7.34
N GLY A 129 15.75 2.65 7.55
CA GLY A 129 16.80 1.85 8.16
C GLY A 129 17.74 2.67 9.03
N GLU A 130 18.75 2.01 9.59
CA GLU A 130 19.73 2.58 10.51
C GLU A 130 20.41 3.84 9.98
N THR A 131 20.73 3.88 8.68
CA THR A 131 21.58 4.92 8.09
C THR A 131 20.88 5.78 7.05
N GLY A 132 19.58 5.57 6.82
CA GLY A 132 18.87 6.34 5.81
C GLY A 132 17.38 6.03 5.71
N VAL A 133 16.68 6.94 5.02
CA VAL A 133 15.26 6.82 4.70
C VAL A 133 15.08 7.13 3.23
N MET A 134 14.34 6.27 2.54
CA MET A 134 13.86 6.54 1.18
C MET A 134 12.38 6.87 1.23
N ARG A 135 12.00 7.96 0.57
CA ARG A 135 10.61 8.37 0.40
C ARG A 135 10.21 8.26 -1.06
N LEU A 136 9.04 7.66 -1.29
CA LEU A 136 8.31 7.79 -2.55
C LEU A 136 7.17 8.77 -2.31
N ASP A 137 7.11 9.83 -3.10
CA ASP A 137 5.98 10.76 -3.06
C ASP A 137 4.94 10.43 -4.14
N GLY A 138 3.87 11.24 -4.17
CA GLY A 138 2.75 11.08 -5.08
C GLY A 138 3.05 11.42 -6.55
N ASP A 139 4.10 12.20 -6.81
CA ASP A 139 4.43 12.81 -8.11
C ASP A 139 5.72 12.23 -8.74
N ALA A 140 6.33 11.22 -8.09
CA ALA A 140 7.59 10.58 -8.46
C ALA A 140 7.58 9.82 -9.80
#